data_AF-A0AAW6GXT6-F1
#
_entry.id   AF-A0AAW6GXT6-F1
#
_cell.length_a   1.000
_cell.length_b   1.000
_cell.length_c   1.000
_cell.angle_alpha   90.00
_cell.angle_beta   90.00
_cell.angle_gamma   90.00
#
_symmetry.space_group_name_H-M   'P 1'
#
loop_
_entity.id
_entity.type
_entity.pdbx_description
1 polymer ?
#
loop_
_entity_poly.entity_id
_entity_poly.type
_entity_poly.pdbx_seq_one_letter_code
_entity_poly.pdbx_strand_id
1 'polypeptide(L)'
;MSKYYYLVAGLPELTLEDSKLSYTVADFKTELYPALSEDDKKLIDLFYLKFDNANVLKLLKDKDAAIDPRGNYSSEELAEYISQLKDGDEVSDSVFPSYLSTFISEYFSLPAEDGFLYEDRLAALYYAYAMECRNQFVSSWFGFNLTLNNILVALTARKFKLDIAPLIVGDTEVCEALRTSNARDFGLGTEVDYLEQ
;
A
#
# COMPACT_ATOMS: atom_id res chain seq x y z
N MET A 1 -27.38 11.78 1.37
CA MET A 1 -27.17 11.40 2.78
C MET A 1 -26.97 9.90 2.81
N SER A 2 -25.71 9.46 2.78
CA SER A 2 -25.36 8.05 2.84
C SER A 2 -25.66 7.52 4.23
N LYS A 3 -26.44 6.44 4.34
CA LYS A 3 -26.91 5.89 5.62
C LYS A 3 -25.85 4.93 6.18
N TYR A 4 -24.79 5.47 6.78
CA TYR A 4 -23.72 4.67 7.41
C TYR A 4 -24.14 3.93 8.70
N TYR A 5 -25.42 4.00 9.10
CA TYR A 5 -25.95 3.25 10.26
C TYR A 5 -25.68 1.74 10.17
N TYR A 6 -25.52 1.20 8.96
CA TYR A 6 -25.18 -0.20 8.73
C TYR A 6 -23.78 -0.58 9.25
N LEU A 7 -22.80 0.34 9.24
CA LEU A 7 -21.45 0.05 9.74
C LEU A 7 -21.41 -0.18 11.25
N VAL A 8 -22.31 0.47 11.99
CA VAL A 8 -22.39 0.34 13.46
C VAL A 8 -23.28 -0.83 13.87
N ALA A 9 -24.32 -1.14 13.09
CA ALA A 9 -25.32 -2.17 13.44
C ALA A 9 -25.14 -3.51 12.71
N GLY A 10 -24.28 -3.57 11.68
CA GLY A 10 -24.09 -4.75 10.82
C GLY A 10 -22.92 -5.65 11.21
N LEU A 11 -22.01 -5.18 12.08
CA LEU A 11 -20.90 -5.99 12.54
C LEU A 11 -21.36 -6.95 13.65
N PRO A 12 -20.85 -8.20 13.65
CA PRO A 12 -21.19 -9.15 14.71
C PRO A 12 -20.70 -8.65 16.07
N GLU A 13 -21.55 -8.79 17.09
CA GLU A 13 -21.16 -8.55 18.47
C GLU A 13 -20.13 -9.61 18.88
N LEU A 14 -18.94 -9.15 19.30
CA LEU A 14 -17.88 -10.03 19.79
C LEU A 14 -18.07 -10.27 21.28
N THR A 15 -18.09 -11.54 21.68
CA THR A 15 -18.12 -11.97 23.08
C THR A 15 -16.81 -12.66 23.46
N LEU A 16 -16.47 -12.66 24.75
CA LEU A 16 -15.25 -13.29 25.25
C LEU A 16 -15.21 -14.82 25.05
N GLU A 17 -16.36 -15.42 24.72
CA GLU A 17 -16.54 -16.86 24.52
C GLU A 17 -16.39 -17.27 23.04
N ASP A 18 -16.27 -16.30 22.12
CA ASP A 18 -16.12 -16.55 20.70
C ASP A 18 -14.75 -17.18 20.38
N SER A 19 -14.76 -18.49 20.18
CA SER A 19 -13.58 -19.30 19.85
C SER A 19 -13.26 -19.35 18.35
N LYS A 20 -14.11 -18.78 17.48
CA LYS A 20 -13.91 -18.69 16.03
C LYS A 20 -14.34 -17.32 15.53
N LEU A 21 -13.51 -16.68 14.70
CA LEU A 21 -13.94 -15.53 13.91
C LEU A 21 -14.99 -16.01 12.91
N SER A 22 -16.23 -15.53 13.05
CA SER A 22 -17.34 -15.79 12.13
C SER A 22 -17.37 -14.83 10.94
N TYR A 23 -16.49 -13.83 10.91
CA TYR A 23 -16.54 -12.72 9.98
C TYR A 23 -15.16 -12.43 9.39
N THR A 24 -15.05 -12.51 8.07
CA THR A 24 -13.80 -12.28 7.35
C THR A 24 -13.77 -10.90 6.70
N VAL A 25 -12.57 -10.46 6.31
CA VAL A 25 -12.39 -9.24 5.51
C VAL A 25 -13.14 -9.32 4.17
N ALA A 26 -13.28 -10.52 3.60
CA ALA A 26 -14.01 -10.73 2.36
C ALA A 26 -15.53 -10.57 2.56
N ASP A 27 -16.06 -11.07 3.69
CA ASP A 27 -17.47 -10.88 4.06
C ASP A 27 -17.75 -9.39 4.27
N PHE A 28 -16.86 -8.69 4.98
CA PHE A 28 -16.95 -7.24 5.17
C PHE A 28 -16.96 -6.46 3.86
N LYS A 29 -16.07 -6.80 2.90
CA LYS A 29 -16.03 -6.15 1.59
C LYS A 29 -17.37 -6.35 0.86
N THR A 30 -17.88 -7.57 0.85
CA THR A 30 -19.11 -7.95 0.13
C THR A 30 -20.35 -7.26 0.70
N GLU A 31 -20.44 -7.14 2.02
CA GLU A 31 -21.57 -6.51 2.70
C GLU A 31 -21.53 -4.98 2.63
N LEU A 32 -20.33 -4.39 2.74
CA LEU A 32 -20.18 -2.94 2.81
C LEU A 32 -20.29 -2.26 1.45
N TYR A 33 -19.64 -2.82 0.41
CA TYR A 33 -19.46 -2.14 -0.89
C TYR A 33 -20.77 -1.74 -1.58
N PRO A 34 -21.86 -2.54 -1.55
CA PRO A 34 -23.13 -2.13 -2.14
C PRO A 34 -23.76 -0.88 -1.51
N ALA A 35 -23.39 -0.55 -0.27
CA ALA A 35 -23.94 0.56 0.49
C ALA A 35 -23.10 1.85 0.40
N LEU A 36 -21.90 1.78 -0.18
CA LEU A 36 -20.97 2.90 -0.28
C LEU A 36 -21.22 3.77 -1.51
N SER A 37 -20.96 5.06 -1.37
CA SER A 37 -20.84 5.96 -2.52
C SER A 37 -19.57 5.63 -3.32
N GLU A 38 -19.52 6.02 -4.60
CA GLU A 38 -18.33 5.83 -5.43
C GLU A 38 -17.08 6.50 -4.84
N ASP A 39 -17.24 7.67 -4.20
CA ASP A 39 -16.13 8.37 -3.54
C ASP A 39 -15.62 7.62 -2.30
N ASP A 40 -16.53 7.03 -1.51
CA ASP A 40 -16.15 6.24 -0.34
C ASP A 40 -15.49 4.92 -0.74
N LYS A 41 -16.00 4.26 -1.80
CA LYS A 41 -15.38 3.04 -2.36
C LYS A 41 -13.93 3.31 -2.72
N LYS A 42 -13.66 4.39 -3.46
CA LYS A 42 -12.29 4.78 -3.84
C LYS A 42 -11.36 4.94 -2.64
N LEU A 43 -11.85 5.46 -1.51
CA LEU A 43 -11.06 5.57 -0.29
C LEU A 43 -10.74 4.20 0.32
N ILE A 44 -11.71 3.28 0.31
CA ILE A 44 -11.51 1.93 0.84
C ILE A 44 -10.63 1.09 -0.10
N ASP A 45 -10.78 1.26 -1.41
CA ASP A 45 -9.99 0.58 -2.44
C ASP A 45 -8.49 0.78 -2.20
N LEU A 46 -8.08 1.97 -1.73
CA LEU A 46 -6.68 2.26 -1.36
C LEU A 46 -6.09 1.20 -0.43
N PHE A 47 -6.86 0.69 0.54
CA PHE A 47 -6.37 -0.31 1.50
C PHE A 47 -6.23 -1.71 0.89
N TYR A 48 -6.97 -2.00 -0.18
CA TYR A 48 -6.93 -3.26 -0.90
C TYR A 48 -5.88 -3.29 -2.01
N LEU A 49 -5.42 -2.13 -2.48
CA LEU A 49 -4.36 -2.01 -3.48
C LEU A 49 -3.04 -2.69 -3.06
N LYS A 50 -2.78 -2.88 -1.76
CA LYS A 50 -1.63 -3.68 -1.31
C LYS A 50 -1.68 -5.14 -1.82
N PHE A 51 -2.87 -5.71 -2.02
CA PHE A 51 -3.05 -7.04 -2.59
C PHE A 51 -2.81 -6.99 -4.10
N ASP A 52 -3.32 -5.96 -4.77
CA ASP A 52 -3.05 -5.74 -6.21
C ASP A 52 -1.57 -5.51 -6.48
N ASN A 53 -0.85 -4.76 -5.64
CA ASN A 53 0.60 -4.60 -5.73
C ASN A 53 1.33 -5.95 -5.71
N ALA A 54 0.96 -6.82 -4.77
CA ALA A 54 1.53 -8.17 -4.69
C ALA A 54 1.14 -9.04 -5.90
N ASN A 55 -0.08 -8.88 -6.40
CA ASN A 55 -0.56 -9.60 -7.59
C ASN A 55 0.18 -9.15 -8.85
N VAL A 56 0.36 -7.85 -9.06
CA VAL A 56 1.14 -7.29 -10.17
C VAL A 56 2.57 -7.81 -10.15
N LEU A 57 3.25 -7.77 -8.99
CA LEU A 57 4.60 -8.31 -8.87
C LEU A 57 4.69 -9.81 -9.20
N LYS A 58 3.67 -10.59 -8.85
CA LYS A 58 3.59 -12.02 -9.21
C LYS A 58 3.38 -12.21 -10.71
N LEU A 59 2.41 -11.51 -11.29
CA LEU A 59 2.04 -11.62 -12.70
C LEU A 59 3.14 -11.13 -13.65
N LEU A 60 3.92 -10.13 -13.22
CA LEU A 60 5.11 -9.67 -13.95
C LEU A 60 6.21 -10.76 -14.02
N LYS A 61 6.34 -11.58 -12.98
CA LYS A 61 7.32 -12.69 -12.91
C LYS A 61 6.80 -13.95 -13.61
N ASP A 62 5.53 -14.27 -13.45
CA ASP A 62 4.85 -15.43 -14.04
C ASP A 62 3.39 -15.07 -14.39
N LYS A 63 3.09 -15.11 -15.69
CA LYS A 63 1.77 -14.71 -16.23
C LYS A 63 0.63 -15.64 -15.78
N ASP A 64 0.94 -16.88 -15.41
CA ASP A 64 -0.05 -17.88 -14.99
C ASP A 64 -0.14 -17.99 -13.46
N ALA A 65 0.50 -17.06 -12.72
CA ALA A 65 0.53 -17.08 -11.27
C ALA A 65 -0.85 -16.85 -10.64
N ALA A 66 -1.16 -17.61 -9.59
CA ALA A 66 -2.37 -17.41 -8.81
C ALA A 66 -2.33 -16.09 -8.02
N ILE A 67 -3.36 -15.26 -8.21
CA ILE A 67 -3.51 -13.97 -7.53
C ILE A 67 -4.32 -14.09 -6.23
N ASP A 68 -4.17 -13.09 -5.36
CA ASP A 68 -5.01 -12.92 -4.19
C ASP A 68 -6.34 -12.25 -4.58
N PRO A 69 -7.50 -12.90 -4.37
CA PRO A 69 -8.80 -12.38 -4.80
C PRO A 69 -9.29 -11.18 -3.96
N ARG A 70 -8.56 -10.79 -2.90
CA ARG A 70 -8.90 -9.61 -2.10
C ARG A 70 -8.55 -8.29 -2.78
N GLY A 71 -7.72 -8.34 -3.83
CA GLY A 71 -7.44 -7.21 -4.70
C GLY A 71 -8.71 -6.56 -5.28
N ASN A 72 -8.54 -5.39 -5.86
CA ASN A 72 -9.61 -4.68 -6.55
C ASN A 72 -9.77 -5.15 -8.00
N TYR A 73 -8.74 -5.79 -8.56
CA TYR A 73 -8.73 -6.24 -9.95
C TYR A 73 -8.71 -7.76 -10.05
N SER A 74 -9.43 -8.27 -11.05
CA SER A 74 -9.37 -9.67 -11.46
C SER A 74 -8.04 -10.01 -12.13
N SER A 75 -7.77 -11.31 -12.29
CA SER A 75 -6.54 -11.77 -12.94
C SER A 75 -6.52 -11.37 -14.42
N GLU A 76 -7.68 -11.38 -15.06
CA GLU A 76 -7.88 -11.01 -16.45
C GLU A 76 -7.63 -9.52 -16.68
N GLU A 77 -8.18 -8.65 -15.82
CA GLU A 77 -7.96 -7.20 -15.89
C GLU A 77 -6.49 -6.84 -15.68
N LEU A 78 -5.84 -7.40 -14.65
CA LEU A 78 -4.41 -7.15 -14.41
C LEU A 78 -3.54 -7.62 -15.58
N ALA A 79 -3.84 -8.79 -16.15
CA ALA A 79 -3.11 -9.31 -17.31
C ALA A 79 -3.28 -8.41 -18.54
N GLU A 80 -4.49 -7.87 -18.77
CA GLU A 80 -4.77 -6.94 -19.85
C GLU A 80 -3.98 -5.63 -19.67
N TYR A 81 -4.06 -4.99 -18.50
CA TYR A 81 -3.33 -3.75 -18.23
C TYR A 81 -1.81 -3.94 -18.33
N ILE A 82 -1.27 -5.04 -17.79
CA ILE A 82 0.15 -5.37 -17.91
C ILE A 82 0.54 -5.52 -19.38
N SER A 83 -0.30 -6.13 -20.22
CA SER A 83 -0.02 -6.27 -21.66
C SER A 83 -0.03 -4.93 -22.38
N GLN A 84 -1.06 -4.10 -22.14
CA GLN A 84 -1.17 -2.76 -22.74
C GLN A 84 0.05 -1.90 -22.39
N LEU A 85 0.41 -1.84 -21.11
CA LEU A 85 1.54 -1.04 -20.62
C LEU A 85 2.90 -1.57 -21.09
N LYS A 86 3.01 -2.89 -21.34
CA LYS A 86 4.20 -3.49 -21.95
C LYS A 86 4.37 -3.06 -23.41
N ASP A 87 3.27 -2.94 -24.14
CA ASP A 87 3.28 -2.52 -25.55
C ASP A 87 3.42 -0.98 -25.70
N GLY A 88 3.40 -0.25 -24.59
CA GLY A 88 3.59 1.20 -24.52
C GLY A 88 2.29 2.00 -24.63
N ASP A 89 1.13 1.34 -24.48
CA ASP A 89 -0.17 2.00 -24.46
C ASP A 89 -0.43 2.71 -23.12
N GLU A 90 -1.31 3.71 -23.13
CA GLU A 90 -1.73 4.45 -21.94
C GLU A 90 -3.02 3.88 -21.35
N VAL A 91 -3.05 3.72 -20.03
CA VAL A 91 -4.24 3.31 -19.27
C VAL A 91 -4.76 4.50 -18.46
N SER A 92 -6.06 4.77 -18.53
CA SER A 92 -6.67 5.89 -17.81
C SER A 92 -6.65 5.72 -16.29
N ASP A 93 -6.25 6.76 -15.58
CA ASP A 93 -6.26 6.89 -14.11
C ASP A 93 -7.65 6.66 -13.49
N SER A 94 -8.72 6.81 -14.29
CA SER A 94 -10.08 6.55 -13.83
C SER A 94 -10.39 5.07 -13.64
N VAL A 95 -9.61 4.18 -14.28
CA VAL A 95 -9.84 2.73 -14.31
C VAL A 95 -8.72 1.99 -13.56
N PHE A 96 -7.49 2.46 -13.70
CA PHE A 96 -6.32 1.83 -13.11
C PHE A 96 -5.43 2.88 -12.41
N PRO A 97 -4.91 2.62 -11.19
CA PRO A 97 -4.12 3.60 -10.47
C PRO A 97 -2.88 4.00 -11.26
N SER A 98 -2.68 5.31 -11.42
CA SER A 98 -1.57 5.89 -12.17
C SER A 98 -0.20 5.39 -11.72
N TYR A 99 -0.03 5.15 -10.41
CA TYR A 99 1.21 4.64 -9.85
C TYR A 99 1.52 3.19 -10.28
N LEU A 100 0.50 2.36 -10.51
CA LEU A 100 0.68 1.01 -11.04
C LEU A 100 1.06 1.06 -12.51
N SER A 101 0.43 1.93 -13.30
CA SER A 101 0.82 2.17 -14.69
C SER A 101 2.29 2.58 -14.77
N THR A 102 2.68 3.56 -13.94
CA THR A 102 4.05 4.06 -13.83
C THR A 102 5.02 2.93 -13.48
N PHE A 103 4.70 2.14 -12.46
CA PHE A 103 5.54 1.03 -12.03
C PHE A 103 5.72 -0.06 -13.10
N ILE A 104 4.64 -0.46 -13.77
CA ILE A 104 4.68 -1.50 -14.80
C ILE A 104 5.48 -1.01 -16.02
N SER A 105 5.31 0.24 -16.44
CA SER A 105 6.11 0.83 -17.52
C SER A 105 7.59 0.92 -17.13
N GLU A 106 7.91 1.32 -15.89
CA GLU A 106 9.29 1.31 -15.36
C GLU A 106 9.89 -0.10 -15.37
N TYR A 107 9.11 -1.11 -14.96
CA TYR A 107 9.53 -2.52 -14.91
C TYR A 107 10.02 -3.04 -16.27
N PHE A 108 9.37 -2.65 -17.37
CA PHE A 108 9.77 -3.07 -18.71
C PHE A 108 10.84 -2.17 -19.35
N SER A 109 10.97 -0.92 -18.91
CA SER A 109 11.84 0.08 -19.54
C SER A 109 13.23 0.15 -18.90
N LEU A 110 13.34 -0.09 -17.60
CA LEU A 110 14.58 0.06 -16.86
C LEU A 110 15.27 -1.29 -16.66
N PRO A 111 16.59 -1.41 -16.94
CA PRO A 111 17.33 -2.59 -16.54
C PRO A 111 17.36 -2.67 -15.00
N ALA A 112 17.11 -3.86 -14.44
CA ALA A 112 17.27 -4.08 -13.02
C ALA A 112 18.73 -3.83 -12.63
N GLU A 113 19.01 -2.74 -11.91
CA GLU A 113 20.32 -2.52 -11.31
C GLU A 113 20.53 -3.51 -10.15
N ASP A 114 21.79 -3.87 -9.88
CA ASP A 114 22.13 -4.73 -8.75
C ASP A 114 21.66 -4.09 -7.43
N GLY A 115 20.80 -4.79 -6.70
CA GLY A 115 20.23 -4.32 -5.43
C GLY A 115 18.91 -3.56 -5.57
N PHE A 116 18.38 -3.38 -6.77
CA PHE A 116 17.05 -2.78 -6.96
C PHE A 116 15.93 -3.74 -6.55
N LEU A 117 15.16 -3.36 -5.54
CA LEU A 117 13.98 -4.10 -5.08
C LEU A 117 12.72 -3.49 -5.69
N TYR A 118 12.12 -4.20 -6.64
CA TYR A 118 10.85 -3.83 -7.26
C TYR A 118 9.74 -3.65 -6.23
N GLU A 119 9.77 -4.45 -5.18
CA GLU A 119 8.87 -4.38 -4.03
C GLU A 119 8.94 -3.00 -3.34
N ASP A 120 10.14 -2.47 -3.11
CA ASP A 120 10.35 -1.17 -2.44
C ASP A 120 9.96 0.00 -3.35
N ARG A 121 10.27 -0.09 -4.64
CA ARG A 121 9.84 0.92 -5.63
C ARG A 121 8.31 0.99 -5.70
N LEU A 122 7.65 -0.16 -5.81
CA LEU A 122 6.20 -0.23 -5.86
C LEU A 122 5.56 0.28 -4.56
N ALA A 123 6.14 -0.07 -3.40
CA ALA A 123 5.69 0.44 -2.12
C ALA A 123 5.80 1.97 -2.04
N ALA A 124 6.92 2.56 -2.49
CA ALA A 124 7.10 4.01 -2.49
C ALA A 124 6.02 4.72 -3.32
N LEU A 125 5.78 4.23 -4.54
CA LEU A 125 4.75 4.75 -5.44
C LEU A 125 3.34 4.61 -4.84
N TYR A 126 3.05 3.46 -4.22
CA TYR A 126 1.78 3.21 -3.54
C TYR A 126 1.52 4.15 -2.37
N TYR A 127 2.51 4.35 -1.49
CA TYR A 127 2.36 5.27 -0.35
C TYR A 127 2.20 6.71 -0.81
N ALA A 128 2.98 7.16 -1.80
CA ALA A 128 2.84 8.50 -2.37
C ALA A 128 1.41 8.71 -2.92
N TYR A 129 0.92 7.77 -3.73
CA TYR A 129 -0.42 7.82 -4.29
C TYR A 129 -1.52 7.85 -3.22
N ALA A 130 -1.42 6.99 -2.20
CA ALA A 130 -2.42 6.91 -1.15
C ALA A 130 -2.42 8.14 -0.22
N MET A 131 -1.26 8.76 -0.01
CA MET A 131 -1.12 10.01 0.76
C MET A 131 -1.72 11.23 0.05
N GLU A 132 -1.85 11.21 -1.27
CA GLU A 132 -2.49 12.30 -2.05
C GLU A 132 -4.03 12.26 -2.02
N CYS A 133 -4.63 11.26 -1.36
CA CYS A 133 -6.08 11.18 -1.28
C CYS A 133 -6.69 12.39 -0.54
N ARG A 134 -7.88 12.81 -0.95
CA ARG A 134 -8.56 14.01 -0.40
C ARG A 134 -8.94 13.86 1.08
N ASN A 135 -9.04 12.64 1.58
CA ASN A 135 -9.42 12.39 2.97
C ASN A 135 -8.19 12.51 3.87
N GLN A 136 -8.14 13.57 4.68
CA GLN A 136 -7.01 13.85 5.55
C GLN A 136 -6.69 12.72 6.54
N PHE A 137 -7.72 12.04 7.08
CA PHE A 137 -7.49 10.92 7.99
C PHE A 137 -6.81 9.75 7.29
N VAL A 138 -7.31 9.37 6.11
CA VAL A 138 -6.73 8.28 5.30
C VAL A 138 -5.31 8.63 4.85
N SER A 139 -5.10 9.86 4.36
CA SER A 139 -3.77 10.37 3.99
C SER A 139 -2.78 10.28 5.17
N SER A 140 -3.15 10.81 6.34
CA SER A 140 -2.33 10.74 7.56
C SER A 140 -2.10 9.31 8.02
N TRP A 141 -3.07 8.42 7.85
CA TRP A 141 -2.91 7.00 8.18
C TRP A 141 -1.85 6.32 7.32
N PHE A 142 -1.83 6.60 6.01
CA PHE A 142 -0.80 6.09 5.12
C PHE A 142 0.58 6.67 5.46
N GLY A 143 0.66 7.97 5.73
CA GLY A 143 1.89 8.61 6.19
C GLY A 143 2.42 8.00 7.50
N PHE A 144 1.54 7.77 8.47
CA PHE A 144 1.90 7.10 9.73
C PHE A 144 2.44 5.69 9.49
N ASN A 145 1.78 4.88 8.66
CA ASN A 145 2.24 3.52 8.37
C ASN A 145 3.59 3.52 7.66
N LEU A 146 3.81 4.42 6.70
CA LEU A 146 5.10 4.58 6.03
C LEU A 146 6.20 4.89 7.04
N THR A 147 5.98 5.90 7.88
CA THR A 147 6.92 6.32 8.92
C THR A 147 7.23 5.19 9.89
N LEU A 148 6.21 4.52 10.43
CA LEU A 148 6.40 3.42 11.38
C LEU A 148 7.21 2.27 10.78
N ASN A 149 6.88 1.86 9.55
CA ASN A 149 7.60 0.80 8.85
C ASN A 149 9.06 1.18 8.62
N ASN A 150 9.33 2.39 8.14
CA ASN A 150 10.70 2.86 7.89
C ASN A 150 11.51 2.97 9.19
N ILE A 151 10.92 3.41 10.30
CA ILE A 151 11.59 3.42 11.61
C ILE A 151 11.98 2.00 12.03
N LEU A 152 11.07 1.03 11.91
CA LEU A 152 11.34 -0.37 12.24
C LEU A 152 12.45 -0.96 11.36
N VAL A 153 12.44 -0.63 10.06
CA VAL A 153 13.49 -1.01 9.11
C VAL A 153 14.83 -0.39 9.54
N ALA A 154 14.88 0.91 9.82
CA ALA A 154 16.09 1.60 10.22
C ALA A 154 16.69 1.07 11.53
N LEU A 155 15.85 0.79 12.54
CA LEU A 155 16.26 0.20 13.81
C LEU A 155 16.83 -1.22 13.60
N THR A 156 16.17 -2.02 12.77
CA THR A 156 16.61 -3.37 12.41
C THR A 156 17.95 -3.33 11.66
N ALA A 157 18.05 -2.49 10.63
CA ALA A 157 19.26 -2.32 9.83
C ALA A 157 20.45 -1.91 10.70
N ARG A 158 20.26 -0.96 11.61
CA ARG A 158 21.29 -0.54 12.59
C ARG A 158 21.72 -1.70 13.50
N LYS A 159 20.77 -2.48 14.01
CA LYS A 159 21.06 -3.66 14.86
C LYS A 159 21.92 -4.69 14.13
N PHE A 160 21.69 -4.89 12.85
CA PHE A 160 22.42 -5.86 12.01
C PHE A 160 23.58 -5.26 11.23
N LYS A 161 23.90 -3.97 11.43
CA LYS A 161 24.98 -3.23 10.73
C LYS A 161 24.82 -3.23 9.20
N LEU A 162 23.58 -3.14 8.74
CA LEU A 162 23.24 -2.94 7.33
C LEU A 162 23.21 -1.45 7.00
N ASP A 163 23.44 -1.12 5.74
CA ASP A 163 23.24 0.25 5.26
C ASP A 163 21.74 0.59 5.29
N ILE A 164 21.40 1.73 5.88
CA ILE A 164 20.01 2.15 6.14
C ILE A 164 19.43 2.83 4.91
N ALA A 165 20.21 3.71 4.28
CA ALA A 165 19.74 4.58 3.21
C ALA A 165 19.02 3.85 2.06
N PRO A 166 19.53 2.73 1.52
CA PRO A 166 18.88 2.01 0.43
C PRO A 166 17.62 1.24 0.85
N LEU A 167 17.36 1.08 2.16
CA LEU A 167 16.22 0.31 2.69
C LEU A 167 15.01 1.18 3.04
N ILE A 168 15.15 2.51 3.01
CA ILE A 168 14.06 3.43 3.35
C ILE A 168 13.17 3.67 2.13
N VAL A 169 11.88 3.42 2.28
CA VAL A 169 10.86 3.55 1.24
C VAL A 169 10.19 4.93 1.30
N GLY A 170 9.93 5.57 0.16
CA GLY A 170 9.23 6.86 0.08
C GLY A 170 10.15 8.09 0.21
N ASP A 171 9.58 9.29 0.20
CA ASP A 171 10.36 10.55 0.08
C ASP A 171 9.81 11.68 0.98
N THR A 172 9.53 11.34 2.24
CA THR A 172 9.09 12.32 3.24
C THR A 172 10.28 12.88 4.02
N GLU A 173 10.07 13.98 4.75
CA GLU A 173 11.10 14.56 5.64
C GLU A 173 11.65 13.52 6.64
N VAL A 174 10.78 12.67 7.19
CA VAL A 174 11.18 11.56 8.05
C VAL A 174 12.02 10.53 7.31
N CYS A 175 11.72 10.24 6.03
CA CYS A 175 12.56 9.33 5.22
C CYS A 175 13.96 9.89 5.05
N GLU A 176 14.09 11.19 4.74
CA GLU A 176 15.38 11.85 4.61
C GLU A 176 16.18 11.86 5.92
N ALA A 177 15.51 12.13 7.04
CA ALA A 177 16.13 12.03 8.36
C ALA A 177 16.65 10.61 8.65
N LEU A 178 15.88 9.56 8.33
CA LEU A 178 16.30 8.17 8.51
C LEU A 178 17.50 7.78 7.62
N ARG A 179 17.60 8.33 6.40
CA ARG A 179 18.71 8.08 5.48
C ARG A 179 20.02 8.71 5.91
N THR A 180 19.94 9.90 6.52
CA THR A 180 21.11 10.77 6.72
C THR A 180 21.57 10.87 8.18
N SER A 181 20.68 10.63 9.14
CA SER A 181 20.95 10.88 10.55
C SER A 181 21.71 9.74 11.23
N ASN A 182 22.78 10.12 11.93
CA ASN A 182 23.56 9.23 12.78
C ASN A 182 23.07 9.21 14.25
N ALA A 183 22.06 10.01 14.58
CA ALA A 183 21.53 10.06 15.95
C ALA A 183 20.84 8.76 16.34
N ARG A 184 20.82 8.45 17.64
CA ARG A 184 20.21 7.21 18.17
C ARG A 184 18.71 7.13 17.84
N ASP A 185 18.03 8.25 17.93
CA ASP A 185 16.61 8.46 17.61
C ASP A 185 16.41 9.00 16.17
N PHE A 186 17.47 9.03 15.36
CA PHE A 186 17.50 9.64 14.03
C PHE A 186 17.17 11.14 14.00
N GLY A 187 17.12 11.82 15.15
CA GLY A 187 16.71 13.23 15.24
C GLY A 187 15.20 13.43 15.13
N LEU A 188 14.41 12.35 15.24
CA LEU A 188 12.95 12.37 15.06
C LEU A 188 12.17 12.74 16.32
N GLY A 189 12.84 13.03 17.45
CA GLY A 189 12.18 13.31 18.73
C GLY A 189 11.21 14.50 18.73
N THR A 190 11.25 15.37 17.71
CA THR A 190 10.28 16.48 17.52
C THR A 190 9.28 16.23 16.40
N GLU A 191 9.54 15.28 15.50
CA GLU A 191 8.70 15.01 14.32
C GLU A 191 7.79 13.79 14.54
N VAL A 192 8.16 12.91 15.48
CA VAL A 192 7.48 11.65 15.74
C VAL A 192 7.19 11.51 17.23
N ASP A 193 6.02 12.01 17.65
CA ASP A 193 5.60 12.08 19.05
C ASP A 193 5.56 10.71 19.76
N TYR A 194 5.40 9.62 19.02
CA TYR A 194 5.28 8.26 19.55
C TYR A 194 6.61 7.49 19.58
N LEU A 195 7.72 8.10 19.17
CA LEU A 195 9.03 7.41 19.15
C LEU A 195 9.72 7.34 20.53
N GLU A 196 9.24 8.10 21.52
CA GLU A 196 9.82 8.31 22.86
C GLU A 196 11.33 8.66 22.91
N GLN A 197 11.67 9.58 23.83
CA GLN A 197 13.02 10.10 24.09
C GLN A 197 13.91 9.10 24.86
#